data_AF-A0A401UHW4-F1
#
_entry.id   AF-A0A401UHW4-F1
#
_cell.length_a   1.000
_cell.length_b   1.000
_cell.length_c   1.000
_cell.angle_alpha   90.00
_cell.angle_beta   90.00
_cell.angle_gamma   90.00
#
_symmetry.space_group_name_H-M   'P 1'
#
loop_
_entity.id
_entity.type
_entity.pdbx_description
1 polymer ?
#
loop_
_entity_poly.entity_id
_entity_poly.type
_entity_poly.pdbx_seq_one_letter_code
_entity_poly.pdbx_strand_id
1 'polypeptide(L)'
;MVEIVIQYVLILLLVLGLGYLVYLLKDKDINLREDYFGLAYVIFGGLSASESTPENAKRIIRIISSIVQHVESNYKNSENTFKEEKAINMAKDAISLLNLESNIDRESLKYIIRLAAALLPATNKITK
;
A
#
# COMPACT_ATOMS: atom_id res chain seq x y z
N MET A 1 -46.38 17.89 -20.64
CA MET A 1 -46.73 16.79 -19.71
C MET A 1 -45.91 15.54 -19.95
N VAL A 2 -45.84 15.01 -21.18
CA VAL A 2 -45.03 13.82 -21.51
C VAL A 2 -43.54 14.00 -21.20
N GLU A 3 -42.94 15.16 -21.53
CA GLU A 3 -41.53 15.45 -21.22
C GLU A 3 -41.21 15.41 -19.72
N ILE A 4 -42.13 15.92 -18.90
CA ILE A 4 -42.01 15.92 -17.44
C ILE A 4 -42.00 14.46 -16.94
N VAL A 5 -42.91 13.63 -17.47
CA VAL A 5 -42.96 12.20 -17.13
C VAL A 5 -41.66 11.50 -17.54
N ILE A 6 -41.13 11.79 -18.73
CA ILE A 6 -39.86 11.22 -19.21
C ILE A 6 -38.69 11.62 -18.29
N GLN A 7 -38.61 12.88 -17.86
CA GLN A 7 -37.57 13.32 -16.91
C GLN A 7 -37.61 12.55 -15.59
N TYR A 8 -38.81 12.34 -15.02
CA TYR A 8 -38.94 11.57 -13.78
C TYR A 8 -38.53 10.10 -13.95
N VAL A 9 -38.84 9.48 -15.08
CA VAL A 9 -38.42 8.11 -15.39
C VAL A 9 -36.90 8.01 -15.52
N LEU A 10 -36.26 9.00 -16.17
CA LEU A 10 -34.81 9.06 -16.29
C LEU A 10 -34.10 9.25 -14.94
N ILE A 11 -34.66 10.08 -14.06
CA ILE A 11 -34.14 10.26 -12.69
C ILE A 11 -34.24 8.95 -11.91
N LEU A 12 -35.37 8.23 -12.00
CA LEU A 12 -35.55 6.93 -11.37
C LEU A 12 -34.53 5.89 -11.87
N LEU A 13 -34.32 5.82 -13.19
CA LEU A 13 -33.32 4.94 -13.79
C LEU A 13 -31.90 5.29 -13.34
N LEU A 14 -31.57 6.58 -13.23
CA LEU A 14 -30.27 7.03 -12.73
C LEU A 14 -30.06 6.58 -11.28
N VAL A 15 -31.05 6.78 -10.41
CA VAL A 15 -30.97 6.38 -8.99
C VAL A 15 -30.82 4.86 -8.87
N LEU A 16 -31.57 4.09 -9.65
CA LEU A 16 -31.45 2.63 -9.68
C LEU A 16 -30.09 2.18 -10.21
N GLY A 17 -29.59 2.82 -11.28
CA GLY A 17 -28.28 2.54 -11.84
C GLY A 17 -27.14 2.82 -10.86
N LEU A 18 -27.20 3.95 -10.15
CA LEU A 18 -26.25 4.28 -9.09
C LEU A 18 -26.33 3.28 -7.92
N GLY A 19 -27.54 2.90 -7.51
CA GLY A 19 -27.74 1.88 -6.47
C GLY A 19 -27.14 0.52 -6.86
N TYR A 20 -27.34 0.10 -8.10
CA TYR A 20 -26.75 -1.13 -8.64
C TYR A 20 -25.23 -1.05 -8.76
N LEU A 21 -24.69 0.10 -9.15
CA LEU A 21 -23.25 0.32 -9.18
C LEU A 21 -22.64 0.21 -7.77
N VAL A 22 -23.27 0.83 -6.77
CA VAL A 22 -22.85 0.69 -5.36
C VAL A 22 -22.95 -0.76 -4.89
N TYR A 23 -24.00 -1.48 -5.27
CA TYR A 23 -24.15 -2.90 -4.98
C TYR A 23 -23.01 -3.73 -5.59
N LEU A 24 -22.67 -3.50 -6.87
CA LEU A 24 -21.56 -4.18 -7.54
C LEU A 24 -20.20 -3.87 -6.90
N LEU A 25 -19.98 -2.63 -6.46
CA LEU A 25 -18.75 -2.27 -5.73
C LEU A 25 -18.65 -3.01 -4.39
N LYS A 26 -19.79 -3.20 -3.70
CA LYS A 26 -19.85 -3.95 -2.44
C LYS A 26 -19.66 -5.45 -2.65
N ASP A 27 -20.26 -6.03 -3.69
CA ASP A 27 -20.16 -7.46 -4.03
C ASP A 27 -18.73 -7.86 -4.42
N LYS A 28 -17.97 -6.93 -5.00
CA LYS A 28 -16.55 -7.11 -5.33
C LYS A 28 -15.59 -6.95 -4.15
N ASP A 29 -16.11 -6.90 -2.92
CA ASP A 29 -15.32 -6.80 -1.67
C ASP A 29 -14.31 -5.63 -1.68
N ILE A 30 -14.61 -4.58 -2.45
CA ILE A 30 -13.82 -3.35 -2.43
C ILE A 30 -14.22 -2.64 -1.15
N ASN A 31 -13.58 -3.02 -0.03
CA ASN A 31 -13.64 -2.33 1.25
C ASN A 31 -12.96 -0.97 1.10
N LEU A 32 -13.63 -0.05 0.40
CA LEU A 32 -13.28 1.36 0.19
C LEU A 32 -13.01 2.10 1.51
N ARG A 33 -13.45 1.56 2.65
CA ARG A 33 -13.23 2.15 3.97
C ARG A 33 -11.81 1.99 4.52
N GLU A 34 -11.06 0.97 4.10
CA GLU A 34 -9.74 0.70 4.70
C GLU A 34 -8.57 1.01 3.77
N ASP A 35 -8.81 1.08 2.45
CA ASP A 35 -7.77 1.33 1.45
C ASP A 35 -7.79 2.76 0.90
N TYR A 36 -7.95 3.75 1.80
CA TYR A 36 -8.18 5.17 1.45
C TYR A 36 -7.06 5.81 0.59
N PHE A 37 -5.91 5.15 0.46
CA PHE A 37 -4.82 5.60 -0.40
C PHE A 37 -4.46 4.63 -1.53
N GLY A 38 -5.16 3.48 -1.65
CA GLY A 38 -4.77 2.39 -2.55
C GLY A 38 -3.31 1.95 -2.35
N LEU A 39 -2.70 2.29 -1.22
CA LEU A 39 -1.30 2.00 -0.95
C LEU A 39 -1.11 0.50 -0.86
N ALA A 40 -2.05 -0.22 -0.24
CA ALA A 40 -1.95 -1.68 -0.21
C ALA A 40 -1.97 -2.23 -1.65
N TYR A 41 -2.89 -1.78 -2.49
CA TYR A 41 -2.99 -2.24 -3.87
C TYR A 41 -1.79 -1.84 -4.77
N VAL A 42 -1.27 -0.63 -4.61
CA VAL A 42 -0.16 -0.08 -5.44
C VAL A 42 1.20 -0.59 -4.96
N ILE A 43 1.39 -0.78 -3.66
CA ILE A 43 2.66 -1.21 -3.06
C ILE A 43 2.76 -2.72 -2.98
N PHE A 44 1.64 -3.42 -2.80
CA PHE A 44 1.58 -4.88 -2.77
C PHE A 44 0.99 -5.45 -4.06
N GLY A 45 1.13 -4.74 -5.19
CA GLY A 45 0.68 -5.22 -6.50
C GLY A 45 1.31 -6.56 -6.94
N GLY A 46 2.39 -6.99 -6.28
CA GLY A 46 2.98 -8.31 -6.43
C GLY A 46 2.37 -9.41 -5.56
N LEU A 47 1.54 -9.07 -4.55
CA LEU A 47 0.85 -10.06 -3.72
C LEU A 47 -0.40 -10.59 -4.41
N SER A 48 -0.69 -11.88 -4.20
CA SER A 48 -1.97 -12.45 -4.63
C SER A 48 -3.14 -11.80 -3.86
N ALA A 49 -4.33 -11.79 -4.46
CA ALA A 49 -5.52 -11.18 -3.85
C ALA A 49 -5.86 -11.77 -2.47
N SER A 50 -5.57 -13.06 -2.25
CA SER A 50 -5.72 -13.74 -0.96
C SER A 50 -4.69 -13.34 0.08
N GLU A 51 -3.52 -12.87 -0.33
CA GLU A 51 -2.42 -12.51 0.56
C GLU A 51 -2.33 -11.01 0.82
N SER A 52 -2.94 -10.19 -0.04
CA SER A 52 -3.06 -8.73 0.11
C SER A 52 -4.08 -8.35 1.20
N THR A 53 -3.94 -8.97 2.37
CA THR A 53 -4.75 -8.66 3.55
C THR A 53 -4.13 -7.49 4.32
N PRO A 54 -4.95 -6.68 5.02
CA PRO A 54 -4.43 -5.59 5.86
C PRO A 54 -3.41 -6.05 6.90
N GLU A 55 -3.56 -7.26 7.45
CA GLU A 55 -2.64 -7.84 8.43
C GLU A 55 -1.28 -8.15 7.82
N ASN A 56 -1.25 -8.77 6.63
CA ASN A 56 0.00 -9.04 5.92
C ASN A 56 0.69 -7.74 5.49
N ALA A 57 -0.06 -6.78 4.95
CA ALA A 57 0.43 -5.45 4.62
C ALA A 57 1.11 -4.79 5.84
N LYS A 58 0.45 -4.81 6.99
CA LYS A 58 0.97 -4.27 8.25
C LYS A 58 2.24 -4.97 8.72
N ARG A 59 2.30 -6.31 8.60
CA ARG A 59 3.50 -7.10 8.93
C ARG A 59 4.67 -6.72 8.04
N ILE A 60 4.47 -6.65 6.73
CA ILE A 60 5.50 -6.30 5.77
C ILE A 60 6.02 -4.88 6.03
N ILE A 61 5.12 -3.90 6.20
CA ILE A 61 5.50 -2.51 6.49
C ILE A 61 6.32 -2.42 7.79
N ARG A 62 5.93 -3.15 8.85
CA ARG A 62 6.69 -3.18 10.11
C ARG A 62 8.09 -3.76 9.94
N ILE A 63 8.22 -4.86 9.22
CA ILE A 63 9.50 -5.50 8.94
C ILE A 63 10.41 -4.51 8.18
N ILE A 64 9.91 -3.93 7.10
CA ILE A 64 10.68 -2.98 6.29
C ILE A 64 11.06 -1.75 7.11
N SER A 65 10.15 -1.20 7.91
CA SER A 65 10.45 -0.06 8.79
C SER A 65 11.57 -0.38 9.78
N SER A 66 11.54 -1.56 10.42
CA SER A 66 12.60 -1.99 11.33
C SER A 66 13.94 -2.17 10.62
N ILE A 67 13.94 -2.70 9.40
CA ILE A 67 15.15 -2.88 8.59
C ILE A 67 15.75 -1.53 8.21
N VAL A 68 14.92 -0.58 7.77
CA VAL A 68 15.37 0.76 7.41
C VAL A 68 15.96 1.49 8.62
N GLN A 69 15.32 1.39 9.80
CA GLN A 69 15.89 1.91 11.05
C GLN A 69 17.25 1.29 11.38
N HIS A 70 17.37 -0.03 11.22
CA HIS A 70 18.62 -0.75 11.47
C HIS A 70 19.73 -0.30 10.50
N VAL A 71 19.42 -0.20 9.21
CA VAL A 71 20.38 0.23 8.19
C VAL A 71 20.82 1.68 8.41
N GLU A 72 19.88 2.59 8.65
CA GLU A 72 20.20 4.00 8.94
C GLU A 72 21.02 4.16 10.22
N SER A 73 20.79 3.33 11.23
CA SER A 73 21.57 3.40 12.48
C SER A 73 23.00 2.89 12.34
N ASN A 74 23.22 1.83 11.55
CA ASN A 74 24.51 1.18 11.39
C ASN A 74 25.38 1.77 10.26
N TYR A 75 24.77 2.40 9.26
CA TYR A 75 25.43 2.89 8.06
C TYR A 75 25.27 4.40 7.87
N LYS A 76 25.23 5.18 8.96
CA LYS A 76 24.97 6.64 8.96
C LYS A 76 25.82 7.43 7.95
N ASN A 77 27.08 7.03 7.77
CA ASN A 77 28.06 7.73 6.92
C ASN A 77 28.18 7.12 5.52
N SER A 78 27.38 6.11 5.20
CA SER A 78 27.40 5.46 3.89
C SER A 78 26.47 6.16 2.91
N GLU A 79 26.73 5.98 1.62
CA GLU A 79 25.87 6.52 0.56
C GLU A 79 24.44 5.96 0.66
N ASN A 80 23.45 6.78 0.31
CA ASN A 80 22.04 6.38 0.33
C ASN A 80 21.74 5.23 -0.64
N THR A 81 22.44 5.16 -1.77
CA THR A 81 22.37 4.05 -2.74
C THR A 81 22.75 2.72 -2.10
N PHE A 82 23.86 2.71 -1.34
CA PHE A 82 24.31 1.53 -0.61
C PHE A 82 23.32 1.13 0.48
N LYS A 83 22.80 2.09 1.25
CA LYS A 83 21.79 1.85 2.30
C LYS A 83 20.50 1.27 1.72
N GLU A 84 20.01 1.82 0.62
CA GLU A 84 18.82 1.32 -0.09
C GLU A 84 19.02 -0.12 -0.54
N GLU A 85 20.14 -0.44 -1.19
CA GLU A 85 20.43 -1.79 -1.66
C GLU A 85 20.56 -2.79 -0.51
N LYS A 86 21.19 -2.38 0.59
CA LYS A 86 21.31 -3.21 1.81
C LYS A 86 19.94 -3.48 2.41
N ALA A 87 19.08 -2.47 2.50
CA ALA A 87 17.72 -2.60 3.00
C ALA A 87 16.87 -3.51 2.11
N ILE A 88 17.00 -3.42 0.78
CA ILE A 88 16.27 -4.29 -0.17
C ILE A 88 16.62 -5.75 0.06
N ASN A 89 17.91 -6.08 0.16
CA ASN A 89 18.36 -7.46 0.35
C ASN A 89 17.87 -8.02 1.67
N MET A 90 18.02 -7.26 2.76
CA MET A 90 17.52 -7.66 4.08
C MET A 90 15.99 -7.81 4.10
N ALA A 91 15.26 -6.95 3.39
CA ALA A 91 13.81 -7.01 3.31
C ALA A 91 13.34 -8.27 2.57
N LYS A 92 13.99 -8.63 1.46
CA LYS A 92 13.70 -9.89 0.74
C LYS A 92 13.88 -11.10 1.63
N ASP A 93 15.00 -11.18 2.34
CA ASP A 93 15.28 -12.28 3.24
C ASP A 93 14.23 -12.36 4.36
N ALA A 94 13.90 -11.22 5.00
CA ALA A 94 12.92 -11.19 6.07
C ALA A 94 11.49 -11.50 5.61
N ILE A 95 11.10 -11.05 4.41
CA ILE A 95 9.78 -11.31 3.83
C ILE A 95 9.64 -12.76 3.38
N SER A 96 10.73 -13.40 2.93
CA SER A 96 10.71 -14.83 2.59
C SER A 96 10.31 -15.72 3.79
N LEU A 97 10.57 -15.25 5.01
CA LEU A 97 10.18 -15.94 6.25
C LEU A 97 8.68 -15.83 6.57
N LEU A 98 7.93 -14.98 5.87
CA LEU A 98 6.49 -14.84 6.05
C LEU A 98 5.68 -15.96 5.38
N ASN A 99 6.34 -16.89 4.67
CA ASN A 99 5.72 -17.99 3.92
C ASN A 99 4.60 -17.52 2.96
N LEU A 100 4.83 -16.37 2.31
CA LEU A 100 3.96 -15.90 1.23
C LEU A 100 4.25 -16.72 -0.04
N GLU A 101 3.20 -17.12 -0.74
CA GLU A 101 3.27 -17.78 -2.06
C GLU A 101 3.70 -16.79 -3.14
N SER A 102 3.32 -15.52 -2.98
CA SER A 102 3.69 -14.43 -3.89
C SER A 102 4.95 -13.69 -3.44
N ASN A 103 5.67 -13.14 -4.42
CA ASN A 103 6.89 -12.37 -4.18
C ASN A 103 6.66 -10.89 -4.46
N ILE A 104 7.16 -10.04 -3.56
CA ILE A 104 7.12 -8.60 -3.74
C ILE A 104 8.22 -8.21 -4.72
N ASP A 105 7.83 -7.54 -5.81
CA ASP A 105 8.80 -7.08 -6.78
C ASP A 105 9.78 -6.05 -6.16
N ARG A 106 10.96 -5.96 -6.78
CA ARG A 106 12.04 -5.12 -6.27
C ARG A 106 11.68 -3.63 -6.26
N GLU A 107 10.91 -3.15 -7.24
CA GLU A 107 10.56 -1.72 -7.33
C GLU A 107 9.55 -1.36 -6.25
N SER A 108 8.56 -2.20 -5.99
CA SER A 108 7.65 -2.06 -4.85
C SER A 108 8.42 -2.00 -3.52
N LEU A 109 9.36 -2.92 -3.28
CA LEU A 109 10.22 -2.89 -2.08
C LEU A 109 10.98 -1.58 -1.95
N LYS A 110 11.54 -1.08 -3.04
CA LYS A 110 12.29 0.17 -3.09
C LYS A 110 11.41 1.37 -2.72
N TYR A 111 10.18 1.43 -3.20
CA TYR A 111 9.23 2.49 -2.82
C TYR A 111 8.88 2.43 -1.33
N ILE A 112 8.63 1.23 -0.77
CA ILE A 112 8.35 1.10 0.67
C ILE A 112 9.55 1.52 1.50
N ILE A 113 10.76 1.12 1.11
CA ILE A 113 12.00 1.46 1.80
C ILE A 113 12.21 2.97 1.82
N ARG A 114 12.03 3.64 0.68
CA ARG A 114 12.13 5.10 0.58
C ARG A 114 11.09 5.80 1.43
N LEU A 115 9.85 5.30 1.43
CA LEU A 115 8.77 5.83 2.25
C LEU A 115 9.06 5.66 3.74
N ALA A 116 9.53 4.47 4.15
CA ALA A 116 9.93 4.19 5.51
C ALA A 116 11.10 5.09 5.95
N ALA A 117 12.08 5.32 5.07
CA ALA A 117 13.22 6.21 5.34
C ALA A 117 12.79 7.68 5.48
N ALA A 118 11.87 8.15 4.61
CA ALA A 118 11.34 9.51 4.66
C ALA A 118 10.52 9.79 5.94
N LEU A 119 9.96 8.76 6.57
CA LEU A 119 9.21 8.85 7.82
C LEU A 119 10.12 8.81 9.06
N LEU A 120 11.42 8.55 8.91
CA LEU A 120 12.35 8.59 10.03
C LEU A 120 12.58 10.02 10.52
N PRO A 121 12.84 10.21 11.82
CA PRO A 121 13.23 11.51 12.33
C PRO A 121 14.51 11.98 11.64
N ALA A 122 14.56 13.26 11.26
CA ALA A 122 15.73 13.85 10.63
C ALA A 122 16.99 13.58 11.48
N THR A 123 17.98 12.94 10.86
CA THR A 123 19.27 12.61 11.47
C THR A 123 20.10 13.86 11.79
N ASN A 124 19.75 15.00 11.18
CA ASN A 124 20.38 16.31 11.35
C ASN A 124 19.78 17.15 12.49
N LYS A 125 19.31 16.53 13.58
CA LYS A 125 19.02 17.29 14.80
C LYS A 125 20.33 17.63 15.49
N ILE A 126 20.83 18.84 15.23
CA ILE A 126 21.71 19.53 16.18
C ILE A 126 20.88 19.65 17.46
N THR A 127 21.17 18.80 18.44
CA THR A 127 20.74 19.01 19.82
C THR A 127 21.23 20.39 20.24
N LYS A 128 20.29 21.31 20.42
CA LYS A 128 20.54 22.61 21.02
C LYS A 128 20.50 22.46 22.54
#